data_AF-A0A820H3T6-F1
#
_entry.id   AF-A0A820H3T6-F1
#
_cell.length_a   1.000
_cell.length_b   1.000
_cell.length_c   1.000
_cell.angle_alpha   90.00
_cell.angle_beta   90.00
_cell.angle_gamma   90.00
#
_symmetry.space_group_name_H-M   'P 1'
#
loop_
_entity.id
_entity.type
_entity.pdbx_description
1 polymer ?
#
loop_
_entity_poly.entity_id
_entity_poly.type
_entity_poly.pdbx_seq_one_letter_code
_entity_poly.pdbx_strand_id
1 'polypeptide(L)'
;MHSLRTWNFPIKGQKLVVSLLNEWYSGNTLNSLLHLWENNEKVPCQKQKEYIKILCYNVEGWGTRALEAVDLVYKTQASICIFTEVGELWNMSRLPHFNTFYQKGTNKNGGVCIAVGKHLKATRVEVNIPNTVVVDITGLSEPVRIIGIYWPASQQRDLDDILSYVIEGTILSGDFNATVKEWNSP
;
A
#
# COMPACT_ATOMS: atom_id res chain seq x y z
N MET A 1 7.74 42.25 -9.58
CA MET A 1 6.75 41.89 -8.54
C MET A 1 5.53 42.82 -8.63
N HIS A 2 4.66 42.62 -9.63
CA HIS A 2 3.32 43.20 -9.56
C HIS A 2 2.60 42.58 -8.36
N SER A 3 2.04 43.42 -7.49
CA SER A 3 1.69 43.02 -6.13
C SER A 3 0.63 41.94 -6.11
N LEU A 4 0.86 40.83 -5.41
CA LEU A 4 -0.12 39.76 -5.13
C LEU A 4 -1.47 40.24 -4.56
N ARG A 5 -1.58 41.53 -4.20
CA ARG A 5 -2.82 42.24 -3.89
C ARG A 5 -3.80 42.27 -5.07
N THR A 6 -3.33 42.30 -6.32
CA THR A 6 -4.23 42.25 -7.49
C THR A 6 -4.93 40.90 -7.64
N TRP A 7 -4.40 39.85 -6.99
CA TRP A 7 -4.96 38.49 -7.02
C TRP A 7 -5.70 38.14 -5.72
N ASN A 8 -6.01 39.13 -4.86
CA ASN A 8 -6.77 38.96 -3.61
C ASN A 8 -6.21 37.92 -2.62
N PHE A 9 -4.90 37.65 -2.62
CA PHE A 9 -4.31 36.73 -1.65
C PHE A 9 -4.41 37.29 -0.21
N PRO A 10 -4.81 36.48 0.79
CA PRO A 10 -4.79 36.89 2.19
C PRO A 10 -3.41 37.35 2.64
N ILE A 11 -3.32 38.43 3.42
CA ILE A 11 -2.04 39.02 3.87
C ILE A 11 -1.15 37.98 4.56
N LYS A 12 -1.75 37.07 5.35
CA LYS A 12 -1.03 35.97 6.03
C LYS A 12 -0.38 34.98 5.07
N GLY A 13 -0.92 34.78 3.86
CA GLY A 13 -0.42 33.83 2.86
C GLY A 13 0.53 34.45 1.82
N GLN A 14 0.55 35.78 1.68
CA GLN A 14 1.35 36.44 0.64
C GLN A 14 2.84 36.12 0.75
N LYS A 15 3.42 36.05 1.96
CA LYS A 15 4.84 35.69 2.13
C LYS A 15 5.17 34.28 1.64
N LEU A 16 4.30 33.31 1.92
CA LEU A 16 4.45 31.93 1.48
C LEU A 16 4.34 31.84 -0.05
N VAL A 17 3.36 32.52 -0.63
CA VAL A 17 3.15 32.55 -2.08
C VAL A 17 4.34 33.20 -2.80
N VAL A 18 4.88 34.32 -2.30
CA VAL A 18 6.11 34.91 -2.86
C VAL A 18 7.28 33.92 -2.79
N SER A 19 7.42 33.20 -1.67
CA SER A 19 8.48 32.19 -1.52
C SER A 19 8.36 31.08 -2.57
N LEU A 20 7.16 30.51 -2.72
CA LEU A 20 6.90 29.44 -3.70
C LEU A 20 7.10 29.92 -5.13
N LEU A 21 6.63 31.12 -5.46
CA LEU A 21 6.83 31.68 -6.79
C LEU A 21 8.31 31.95 -7.07
N ASN A 22 9.04 32.56 -6.13
CA ASN A 22 10.48 32.79 -6.29
C ASN A 22 11.24 31.48 -6.47
N GLU A 23 10.83 30.43 -5.76
CA GLU A 23 11.38 29.08 -5.91
C GLU A 23 11.08 28.49 -7.29
N TRP A 24 9.82 28.55 -7.75
CA TRP A 24 9.44 28.09 -9.09
C TRP A 24 10.12 28.87 -10.22
N TYR A 25 10.37 30.18 -10.01
CA TYR A 25 11.10 31.02 -10.95
C TYR A 25 12.62 30.95 -10.79
N SER A 26 13.14 30.19 -9.83
CA SER A 26 14.60 30.03 -9.64
C SER A 26 15.23 29.04 -10.63
N GLY A 27 14.41 28.20 -11.27
CA GLY A 27 14.84 27.22 -12.27
C GLY A 27 14.35 27.57 -13.67
N ASN A 28 15.20 27.29 -14.68
CA ASN A 28 14.90 27.54 -16.09
C ASN A 28 14.20 26.35 -16.76
N THR A 29 14.17 25.20 -16.09
CA THR A 29 13.54 23.96 -16.54
C THR A 29 12.92 23.20 -15.37
N LEU A 30 11.94 22.34 -15.64
CA LEU A 30 11.36 21.45 -14.62
C LEU A 30 12.43 20.58 -13.95
N ASN A 31 13.37 20.00 -14.72
CA ASN A 31 14.46 19.18 -14.16
C ASN A 31 15.37 19.98 -13.22
N SER A 32 15.64 21.25 -13.51
CA SER A 32 16.43 22.10 -12.61
C SER A 32 15.73 22.36 -11.28
N LEU A 33 14.39 22.51 -11.29
CA LEU A 33 13.60 22.65 -10.07
C LEU A 33 13.54 21.33 -9.28
N LEU A 34 13.33 20.21 -9.97
CA LEU A 34 13.33 18.88 -9.35
C LEU A 34 14.67 18.58 -8.66
N HIS A 35 15.80 18.86 -9.32
CA HIS A 35 17.12 18.73 -8.71
C HIS A 35 17.32 19.68 -7.52
N LEU A 36 16.78 20.90 -7.58
CA LEU A 36 16.85 21.83 -6.46
C LEU A 36 16.06 21.30 -5.26
N TRP A 37 14.91 20.65 -5.48
CA TRP A 37 14.11 19.98 -4.45
C TRP A 37 14.77 18.72 -3.90
N GLU A 38 15.35 17.89 -4.76
CA GLU A 38 16.09 16.68 -4.38
C GLU A 38 17.32 17.00 -3.53
N ASN A 39 18.00 18.12 -3.80
CA ASN A 39 19.20 18.55 -3.08
C ASN A 39 18.92 19.47 -1.89
N ASN A 40 17.66 19.86 -1.65
CA ASN A 40 17.30 20.65 -0.50
C ASN A 40 17.21 19.73 0.74
N GLU A 41 18.31 19.63 1.49
CA GLU A 41 18.39 18.83 2.73
C GLU A 41 17.36 19.26 3.81
N LYS A 42 16.80 20.46 3.66
CA LYS A 42 15.72 20.97 4.50
C LYS A 42 14.36 20.46 4.01
N VAL A 43 14.20 19.14 3.91
CA VAL A 43 12.84 18.59 4.05
C VAL A 43 12.35 19.04 5.42
N PRO A 44 11.22 19.76 5.55
CA PRO A 44 10.69 20.11 6.84
C PRO A 44 10.44 18.82 7.62
N CYS A 45 11.39 18.44 8.47
CA CYS A 45 11.28 17.32 9.40
C CYS A 45 10.38 17.74 10.57
N GLN A 46 9.27 18.42 10.28
CA GLN A 46 8.12 18.32 11.15
C GLN A 46 7.69 16.88 11.02
N LYS A 47 7.80 16.15 12.12
CA LYS A 47 7.38 14.75 12.30
C LYS A 47 5.91 14.57 11.90
N GLN A 48 5.59 14.62 10.61
CA GLN A 48 4.36 14.07 10.07
C GLN A 48 4.55 12.56 10.17
N LYS A 49 4.23 12.02 11.35
CA LYS A 49 3.99 10.60 11.52
C LYS A 49 2.70 10.30 10.76
N GLU A 50 2.82 10.13 9.46
CA GLU A 50 1.74 9.56 8.67
C GLU A 50 1.71 8.06 8.97
N TYR A 51 0.55 7.60 9.42
CA TYR A 51 0.35 6.18 9.68
C TYR A 51 0.06 5.47 8.37
N ILE A 52 0.72 4.34 8.15
CA ILE A 52 0.40 3.45 7.04
C ILE A 52 -0.89 2.75 7.37
N LYS A 53 -1.92 2.98 6.54
CA LYS A 53 -3.20 2.28 6.67
C LYS A 53 -3.14 0.99 5.87
N ILE A 54 -3.45 -0.13 6.54
CA ILE A 54 -3.52 -1.45 5.93
C ILE A 54 -4.99 -1.89 5.95
N LEU A 55 -5.51 -2.25 4.79
CA LEU A 55 -6.83 -2.85 4.64
C LEU A 55 -6.67 -4.36 4.42
N CYS A 56 -7.35 -5.18 5.22
CA CYS A 56 -7.50 -6.61 4.94
C CYS A 56 -8.97 -6.89 4.63
N TYR A 57 -9.26 -7.51 3.49
CA TYR A 57 -10.62 -7.72 3.03
C TYR A 57 -10.76 -9.02 2.23
N ASN A 58 -11.66 -9.91 2.67
CA ASN A 58 -12.06 -11.06 1.88
C ASN A 58 -13.06 -10.60 0.81
N VAL A 59 -12.68 -10.75 -0.46
CA VAL A 59 -13.46 -10.24 -1.61
C VAL A 59 -14.57 -11.21 -2.03
N GLU A 60 -14.46 -12.50 -1.67
CA GLU A 60 -15.39 -13.56 -2.11
C GLU A 60 -15.58 -13.59 -3.64
N GLY A 61 -14.50 -13.35 -4.39
CA GLY A 61 -14.45 -13.32 -5.85
C GLY A 61 -14.31 -11.91 -6.42
N TRP A 62 -13.13 -11.60 -6.97
CA TRP A 62 -12.86 -10.28 -7.55
C TRP A 62 -13.80 -9.92 -8.71
N GLY A 63 -14.18 -10.90 -9.53
CA GLY A 63 -15.02 -10.67 -10.71
C GLY A 63 -16.40 -10.08 -10.41
N THR A 64 -16.95 -10.32 -9.21
CA THR A 64 -18.28 -9.82 -8.82
C THR A 64 -18.20 -8.58 -7.92
N ARG A 65 -17.17 -8.45 -7.09
CA ARG A 65 -17.07 -7.39 -6.06
C ARG A 65 -15.93 -6.39 -6.26
N ALA A 66 -15.26 -6.38 -7.42
CA ALA A 66 -14.15 -5.46 -7.68
C ALA A 66 -14.48 -3.99 -7.42
N LEU A 67 -15.66 -3.50 -7.84
CA LEU A 67 -16.03 -2.10 -7.66
C LEU A 67 -16.20 -1.72 -6.19
N GLU A 68 -16.77 -2.60 -5.37
CA GLU A 68 -16.93 -2.40 -3.93
C GLU A 68 -15.56 -2.39 -3.22
N ALA A 69 -14.69 -3.34 -3.58
CA ALA A 69 -13.34 -3.41 -3.04
C ALA A 69 -12.55 -2.13 -3.38
N VAL A 70 -12.66 -1.65 -4.62
CA VAL A 70 -12.02 -0.40 -5.08
C VAL A 70 -12.56 0.82 -4.33
N ASP A 71 -13.88 0.95 -4.16
CA ASP A 71 -14.49 2.04 -3.39
C ASP A 71 -14.01 2.02 -1.93
N LEU A 72 -13.92 0.84 -1.32
CA LEU A 72 -13.42 0.66 0.05
C LEU A 72 -11.96 1.11 0.20
N VAL A 73 -11.09 0.78 -0.77
CA VAL A 73 -9.69 1.24 -0.79
C VAL A 73 -9.61 2.76 -0.72
N TYR A 74 -10.39 3.46 -1.57
CA TYR A 74 -10.33 4.92 -1.65
C TYR A 74 -10.97 5.60 -0.43
N LYS A 75 -12.08 5.06 0.10
CA LYS A 75 -12.73 5.57 1.32
C LYS A 75 -11.85 5.45 2.56
N THR A 76 -11.14 4.33 2.69
CA THR A 76 -10.23 4.10 3.82
C THR A 76 -8.90 4.83 3.65
N GLN A 77 -8.57 5.23 2.42
CA GLN A 77 -7.26 5.77 2.05
C GLN A 77 -6.14 4.78 2.42
N ALA A 78 -6.36 3.49 2.17
CA ALA A 78 -5.39 2.45 2.49
C ALA A 78 -4.14 2.58 1.60
N SER A 79 -2.96 2.52 2.21
CA SER A 79 -1.68 2.48 1.50
C SER A 79 -1.32 1.06 1.06
N ILE A 80 -1.78 0.06 1.82
CA ILE A 80 -1.58 -1.36 1.55
C ILE A 80 -2.93 -2.05 1.68
N CYS A 81 -3.27 -2.90 0.71
CA CYS A 81 -4.48 -3.71 0.76
C CYS A 81 -4.12 -5.19 0.59
N ILE A 82 -4.70 -6.05 1.43
CA ILE A 82 -4.57 -7.49 1.39
C ILE A 82 -5.95 -8.04 1.06
N PHE A 83 -6.09 -8.59 -0.14
CA PHE A 83 -7.33 -9.16 -0.63
C PHE A 83 -7.23 -10.67 -0.65
N THR A 84 -8.15 -11.34 0.03
CA THR A 84 -8.31 -12.80 -0.01
C THR A 84 -9.51 -13.18 -0.86
N GLU A 85 -9.56 -14.44 -1.29
CA GLU A 85 -10.55 -14.97 -2.23
C GLU A 85 -10.73 -14.14 -3.50
N VAL A 86 -9.63 -13.68 -4.09
CA VAL A 86 -9.71 -12.88 -5.32
C VAL A 86 -10.11 -13.72 -6.56
N GLY A 87 -9.94 -15.04 -6.50
CA GLY A 87 -10.19 -15.94 -7.62
C GLY A 87 -9.25 -15.72 -8.80
N GLU A 88 -9.54 -16.40 -9.91
CA GLU A 88 -8.70 -16.34 -11.12
C GLU A 88 -8.80 -15.01 -11.89
N LEU A 89 -9.85 -14.21 -11.63
CA LEU A 89 -10.16 -12.97 -12.34
C LEU A 89 -9.60 -11.70 -11.67
N TRP A 90 -8.56 -11.85 -10.84
CA TRP A 90 -7.96 -10.75 -10.07
C TRP A 90 -7.51 -9.54 -10.91
N ASN A 91 -7.21 -9.74 -12.20
CA ASN A 91 -6.64 -8.71 -13.07
C ASN A 91 -7.67 -7.94 -13.91
N MET A 92 -8.96 -8.30 -13.86
CA MET A 92 -10.00 -7.69 -14.69
C MET A 92 -10.30 -6.23 -14.32
N SER A 93 -9.95 -5.81 -13.10
CA SER A 93 -10.10 -4.43 -12.65
C SER A 93 -8.88 -4.04 -11.84
N ARG A 94 -7.98 -3.25 -12.44
CA ARG A 94 -6.72 -2.85 -11.83
C ARG A 94 -6.92 -1.65 -10.90
N LEU A 95 -6.15 -1.60 -9.83
CA LEU A 95 -5.98 -0.42 -8.99
C LEU A 95 -4.84 0.43 -9.56
N PRO A 96 -5.11 1.51 -10.34
CA PRO A 96 -4.08 2.20 -11.12
C PRO A 96 -2.97 2.84 -10.28
N HIS A 97 -3.27 3.21 -9.04
CA HIS A 97 -2.32 3.83 -8.10
C HIS A 97 -1.57 2.82 -7.23
N PHE A 98 -1.72 1.52 -7.52
CA PHE A 98 -1.10 0.44 -6.75
C PHE A 98 -0.26 -0.47 -7.64
N ASN A 99 0.79 -1.01 -7.06
CA ASN A 99 1.50 -2.18 -7.54
C ASN A 99 0.82 -3.41 -6.92
N THR A 100 0.44 -4.39 -7.74
CA THR A 100 -0.32 -5.56 -7.28
C THR A 100 0.52 -6.82 -7.38
N PHE A 101 0.53 -7.62 -6.32
CA PHE A 101 1.24 -8.88 -6.21
C PHE A 101 0.23 -9.99 -5.96
N TYR A 102 0.15 -10.95 -6.87
CA TYR A 102 -0.87 -12.01 -6.82
C TYR A 102 -0.23 -13.38 -6.63
N GLN A 103 -0.88 -14.25 -5.87
CA GLN A 103 -0.60 -15.68 -5.83
C GLN A 103 -1.89 -16.44 -6.10
N LYS A 104 -1.85 -17.35 -7.08
CA LYS A 104 -2.98 -18.22 -7.39
C LYS A 104 -3.29 -19.14 -6.22
N GLY A 105 -4.59 -19.34 -6.00
CA GLY A 105 -5.08 -20.26 -4.99
C GLY A 105 -5.19 -21.71 -5.44
N THR A 106 -5.65 -22.54 -4.51
CA THR A 106 -5.84 -24.00 -4.69
C THR A 106 -7.28 -24.37 -5.09
N ASN A 107 -8.23 -23.43 -5.01
CA ASN A 107 -9.62 -23.61 -5.40
C ASN A 107 -10.10 -22.44 -6.28
N LYS A 108 -11.33 -22.53 -6.81
CA LYS A 108 -11.90 -21.55 -7.76
C LYS A 108 -11.93 -20.12 -7.22
N ASN A 109 -12.27 -19.96 -5.94
CA ASN A 109 -12.43 -18.65 -5.30
C ASN A 109 -11.13 -18.16 -4.66
N GLY A 110 -10.15 -19.03 -4.43
CA GLY A 110 -8.96 -18.72 -3.68
C GLY A 110 -7.98 -17.80 -4.40
N GLY A 111 -6.82 -17.66 -3.80
CA GLY A 111 -5.80 -16.71 -4.23
C GLY A 111 -5.79 -15.46 -3.36
N VAL A 112 -4.64 -14.83 -3.37
CA VAL A 112 -4.36 -13.63 -2.56
C VAL A 112 -3.78 -12.57 -3.46
N CYS A 113 -4.20 -11.33 -3.28
CA CYS A 113 -3.62 -10.16 -3.92
C CYS A 113 -3.21 -9.16 -2.85
N ILE A 114 -1.94 -8.75 -2.85
CA ILE A 114 -1.47 -7.60 -2.08
C ILE A 114 -1.31 -6.43 -3.04
N ALA A 115 -2.04 -5.34 -2.79
CA ALA A 115 -1.90 -4.08 -3.52
C ALA A 115 -1.14 -3.08 -2.63
N VAL A 116 -0.04 -2.53 -3.13
CA VAL A 116 0.75 -1.51 -2.44
C VAL A 116 0.72 -0.20 -3.23
N GLY A 117 0.36 0.89 -2.59
CA GLY A 117 0.32 2.21 -3.22
C GLY A 117 1.68 2.57 -3.83
N LYS A 118 1.68 3.12 -5.05
CA LYS A 118 2.92 3.44 -5.81
C LYS A 118 3.82 4.50 -5.15
N HIS A 119 3.32 5.17 -4.12
CA HIS A 119 4.12 6.07 -3.27
C HIS A 119 5.07 5.29 -2.34
N LEU A 120 4.86 3.98 -2.16
CA LEU A 120 5.74 3.08 -1.42
C LEU A 120 6.54 2.20 -2.40
N LYS A 121 7.77 1.87 -2.03
CA LYS A 121 8.58 0.91 -2.79
C LYS A 121 8.28 -0.51 -2.27
N ALA A 122 7.87 -1.39 -3.17
CA ALA A 122 7.48 -2.75 -2.84
C ALA A 122 8.19 -3.77 -3.73
N THR A 123 8.67 -4.86 -3.14
CA THR A 123 9.31 -5.97 -3.84
C THR A 123 8.72 -7.29 -3.39
N ARG A 124 8.34 -8.14 -4.35
CA ARG A 124 7.85 -9.49 -4.05
C ARG A 124 8.97 -10.35 -3.52
N VAL A 125 8.70 -11.10 -2.46
CA VAL A 125 9.53 -12.23 -2.04
C VAL A 125 8.95 -13.47 -2.67
N GLU A 126 9.77 -14.21 -3.40
CA GLU A 126 9.31 -15.43 -4.06
C GLU A 126 9.02 -16.51 -3.02
N VAL A 127 7.80 -17.03 -3.09
CA VAL A 127 7.30 -18.08 -2.21
C VAL A 127 6.60 -19.13 -3.05
N ASN A 128 6.87 -20.40 -2.76
CA ASN A 128 6.21 -21.53 -3.41
C ASN A 128 5.06 -22.08 -2.55
N ILE A 129 4.28 -21.17 -1.96
CA ILE A 129 3.14 -21.52 -1.11
C ILE A 129 1.89 -20.96 -1.79
N PRO A 130 0.96 -21.81 -2.26
CA PRO A 130 -0.32 -21.35 -2.82
C PRO A 130 -1.07 -20.44 -1.83
N ASN A 131 -1.97 -19.60 -2.32
CA ASN A 131 -2.75 -18.69 -1.45
C ASN A 131 -1.88 -17.84 -0.48
N THR A 132 -0.62 -17.56 -0.82
CA THR A 132 0.29 -16.77 0.03
C THR A 132 1.05 -15.77 -0.82
N VAL A 133 1.04 -14.51 -0.41
CA VAL A 133 1.85 -13.47 -1.06
C VAL A 133 2.72 -12.83 0.01
N VAL A 134 4.02 -12.69 -0.28
CA VAL A 134 4.97 -12.00 0.59
C VAL A 134 5.55 -10.81 -0.15
N VAL A 135 5.51 -9.64 0.48
CA VAL A 135 5.99 -8.38 -0.09
C VAL A 135 6.81 -7.63 0.95
N ASP A 136 8.01 -7.23 0.56
CA ASP A 136 8.84 -6.31 1.33
C ASP A 136 8.52 -4.87 0.94
N ILE A 137 8.27 -4.02 1.94
CA ILE A 137 7.98 -2.60 1.81
C ILE A 137 9.20 -1.82 2.32
N THR A 138 9.70 -0.94 1.46
CA THR A 138 10.89 -0.12 1.72
C THR A 138 10.59 1.36 1.46
N GLY A 139 11.45 2.25 1.95
CA GLY A 139 11.21 3.71 1.92
C GLY A 139 10.42 4.25 3.11
N LEU A 140 10.20 3.39 4.12
CA LEU A 140 9.70 3.75 5.44
C LEU A 140 10.88 3.99 6.39
N SER A 141 10.60 4.54 7.59
CA SER A 141 11.62 4.65 8.63
C SER A 141 12.16 3.29 9.08
N GLU A 142 11.30 2.26 9.03
CA GLU A 142 11.64 0.87 9.32
C GLU A 142 11.07 -0.01 8.21
N PRO A 143 11.84 -0.97 7.66
CA PRO A 143 11.32 -1.88 6.65
C PRO A 143 10.20 -2.75 7.23
N VAL A 144 9.18 -3.02 6.42
CA VAL A 144 8.02 -3.84 6.82
C VAL A 144 7.83 -4.94 5.80
N ARG A 145 7.61 -6.17 6.28
CA ARG A 145 7.20 -7.29 5.42
C ARG A 145 5.71 -7.54 5.59
N ILE A 146 4.98 -7.66 4.50
CA ILE A 146 3.56 -8.05 4.51
C ILE A 146 3.45 -9.48 4.02
N ILE A 147 2.81 -10.34 4.81
CA ILE A 147 2.43 -11.70 4.42
C ILE A 147 0.90 -11.76 4.37
N GLY A 148 0.36 -11.95 3.17
CA GLY A 148 -1.07 -12.11 2.91
C GLY A 148 -1.40 -13.59 2.72
N ILE A 149 -2.35 -14.12 3.49
CA ILE A 149 -2.73 -15.54 3.43
C ILE A 149 -4.23 -15.74 3.19
N TYR A 150 -4.55 -16.76 2.40
CA TYR A 150 -5.87 -17.38 2.40
C TYR A 150 -5.75 -18.88 2.70
N TRP A 151 -6.42 -19.37 3.73
CA TRP A 151 -6.55 -20.79 4.01
C TRP A 151 -7.96 -21.25 3.67
N PRO A 152 -8.14 -22.09 2.64
CA PRO A 152 -9.44 -22.69 2.36
C PRO A 152 -9.88 -23.57 3.55
N ALA A 153 -11.14 -23.49 3.96
CA ALA A 153 -11.69 -24.29 5.07
C ALA A 153 -11.53 -25.82 4.87
N SER A 154 -11.41 -26.29 3.62
CA SER A 154 -11.20 -27.70 3.30
C SER A 154 -9.73 -28.17 3.40
N GLN A 155 -8.80 -27.27 3.75
CA GLN A 155 -7.36 -27.56 3.79
C GLN A 155 -6.82 -27.31 5.19
N GLN A 156 -6.19 -28.33 5.76
CA GLN A 156 -5.36 -28.16 6.95
C GLN A 156 -3.98 -27.65 6.50
N ARG A 157 -3.48 -26.62 7.17
CA ARG A 157 -2.16 -26.04 6.90
C ARG A 157 -1.38 -25.84 8.19
N ASP A 158 -0.07 -25.88 8.05
CA ASP A 158 0.87 -25.64 9.12
C ASP A 158 1.35 -24.17 9.06
N LEU A 159 1.38 -23.49 10.21
CA LEU A 159 2.00 -22.17 10.29
C LEU A 159 3.52 -22.27 10.11
N ASP A 160 4.10 -23.44 10.37
CA ASP A 160 5.54 -23.66 10.22
C ASP A 160 6.02 -23.42 8.77
N ASP A 161 5.14 -23.63 7.78
CA ASP A 161 5.41 -23.37 6.37
C ASP A 161 5.77 -21.89 6.11
N ILE A 162 5.23 -20.96 6.90
CA ILE A 162 5.45 -19.53 6.70
C ILE A 162 6.51 -18.93 7.63
N LEU A 163 6.95 -19.65 8.67
CA LEU A 163 7.89 -19.15 9.68
C LEU A 163 9.22 -18.68 9.07
N SER A 164 9.71 -19.39 8.05
CA SER A 164 10.95 -19.01 7.34
C SER A 164 10.89 -17.64 6.64
N TYR A 165 9.68 -17.12 6.42
CA TYR A 165 9.46 -15.81 5.82
C TYR A 165 9.18 -14.70 6.84
N VAL A 166 8.94 -15.06 8.11
CA VAL A 166 8.70 -14.10 9.19
C VAL A 166 10.04 -13.51 9.65
N ILE A 167 10.16 -12.20 9.52
CA ILE A 167 11.28 -11.39 10.02
C ILE A 167 10.76 -10.29 10.96
N GLU A 168 11.67 -9.57 11.62
CA GLU A 168 11.30 -8.37 12.37
C GLU A 168 10.55 -7.38 11.46
N GLY A 169 9.46 -6.78 11.99
CA GLY A 169 8.60 -5.89 11.22
C GLY A 169 7.62 -6.60 10.28
N THR A 170 7.44 -7.92 10.40
CA THR A 170 6.44 -8.66 9.60
C THR A 170 5.03 -8.42 10.12
N ILE A 171 4.11 -8.08 9.20
CA ILE A 171 2.67 -8.06 9.41
C ILE A 171 2.09 -9.24 8.64
N LEU A 172 1.61 -10.24 9.39
CA LEU A 172 0.92 -11.40 8.87
C LEU A 172 -0.59 -11.15 8.97
N SER A 173 -1.31 -11.22 7.85
CA SER A 173 -2.76 -10.98 7.81
C SER A 173 -3.41 -11.74 6.67
N GLY A 174 -4.70 -11.97 6.78
CA GLY A 174 -5.45 -12.71 5.79
C GLY A 174 -6.67 -13.36 6.38
N ASP A 175 -7.22 -14.31 5.64
CA ASP A 175 -8.31 -15.15 6.08
C ASP A 175 -7.80 -16.58 6.24
N PHE A 176 -7.72 -17.01 7.49
CA PHE A 176 -7.18 -18.29 7.87
C PHE A 176 -8.28 -19.37 7.97
N ASN A 177 -9.57 -19.03 7.88
CA ASN A 177 -10.70 -19.95 8.10
C ASN A 177 -10.56 -20.90 9.31
N ALA A 178 -9.78 -20.50 10.31
CA ALA A 178 -9.52 -21.28 11.50
C ALA A 178 -10.34 -20.70 12.66
N THR A 179 -11.04 -21.58 13.36
CA THR A 179 -11.83 -21.28 14.54
C THR A 179 -10.91 -20.95 15.72
N VAL A 180 -11.40 -20.17 16.70
CA VAL A 180 -10.64 -19.74 17.88
C VAL A 180 -9.95 -20.91 18.61
N LYS A 181 -10.56 -22.12 18.59
CA LYS A 181 -9.99 -23.34 19.19
C LYS A 181 -8.73 -23.83 18.48
N GLU A 182 -8.66 -23.67 17.17
CA GLU A 182 -7.52 -24.12 16.34
C GLU A 182 -6.32 -23.19 16.50
N TRP A 183 -6.54 -21.97 16.98
CA TRP A 183 -5.48 -20.98 17.21
C TRP A 183 -4.83 -21.05 18.59
N ASN A 184 -5.35 -21.85 19.53
CA ASN A 184 -5.00 -21.74 20.96
C ASN A 184 -4.99 -20.27 21.46
N SER A 185 -5.89 -19.44 20.92
CA SER A 185 -6.02 -18.04 21.32
C SER A 185 -6.81 -17.99 22.64
N PRO A 186 -6.33 -17.24 23.67
CA PRO A 186 -6.94 -17.19 25.00
C PRO A 186 -8.37 -16.64 25.00
#